data_AF-A0A5M5ZMC9-F1
#
_entry.id   AF-A0A5M5ZMC9-F1
#
_cell.length_a   1.000
_cell.length_b   1.000
_cell.length_c   1.000
_cell.angle_alpha   90.00
_cell.angle_beta   90.00
_cell.angle_gamma   90.00
#
_symmetry.space_group_name_H-M   'P 1'
#
loop_
_entity.id
_entity.type
_entity.pdbx_description
1 polymer ?
#
loop_
_entity_poly.entity_id
_entity_poly.type
_entity_poly.pdbx_seq_one_letter_code
_entity_poly.pdbx_strand_id
1 'polypeptide(L)'
;GTLENGTKYFLDGNWNLVIAHPPCTYLAVSGARWYYHPDDKNLPIEQRRPHPKFPDRAKDREEAVQFFMDVSRVGVNKLAIENPVGIMSSRWRKPDQIIEPWQFGHEASKKTCLWLKNLSLLVPTNIVGKGEVYTAKSGNKSPKWFTDIFFSGVSPEERRKLRSKTFPGIADAMADQWGGKVIAA
;
A
#
# COMPACT_ATOMS: atom_id res chain seq x y z
N GLY A 1 7.76 -10.86 -16.81
CA GLY A 1 8.49 -10.47 -15.57
C GLY A 1 8.98 -11.71 -14.84
N THR A 2 9.76 -11.52 -13.78
CA THR A 2 10.17 -12.61 -12.87
C THR A 2 9.20 -12.64 -11.68
N LEU A 3 8.60 -13.79 -11.41
CA LEU A 3 7.74 -14.02 -10.25
C LEU A 3 8.59 -14.17 -8.98
N GLU A 4 7.96 -14.09 -7.81
CA GLU A 4 8.64 -14.24 -6.50
C GLU A 4 9.35 -15.61 -6.37
N ASN A 5 8.83 -16.65 -7.03
CA ASN A 5 9.46 -17.97 -7.07
C ASN A 5 10.61 -18.10 -8.08
N GLY A 6 11.08 -16.99 -8.69
CA GLY A 6 12.14 -16.95 -9.68
C GLY A 6 11.72 -17.36 -11.10
N THR A 7 10.48 -17.82 -11.29
CA THR A 7 9.98 -18.21 -12.61
C THR A 7 9.76 -16.97 -13.48
N LYS A 8 10.28 -17.00 -14.71
CA LYS A 8 9.96 -15.96 -15.68
C LYS A 8 8.63 -16.28 -16.36
N TYR A 9 7.72 -15.31 -16.33
CA TYR A 9 6.43 -15.42 -16.99
C TYR A 9 6.15 -14.13 -17.77
N PHE A 10 5.79 -14.28 -19.04
CA PHE A 10 5.48 -13.18 -19.94
C PHE A 10 4.09 -13.41 -20.52
N LEU A 11 3.27 -12.37 -20.47
CA LEU A 11 1.94 -12.37 -21.07
C LEU A 11 2.03 -11.53 -22.34
N ASP A 12 1.79 -12.17 -23.47
CA ASP A 12 1.66 -11.48 -24.75
C ASP A 12 0.25 -10.90 -24.85
N GLY A 13 0.09 -9.67 -24.37
CA GLY A 13 -1.19 -8.99 -24.37
C GLY A 13 -1.06 -7.49 -24.13
N ASN A 14 -1.91 -6.72 -24.81
CA ASN A 14 -2.08 -5.31 -24.55
C ASN A 14 -3.09 -5.12 -23.42
N TRP A 15 -2.64 -4.63 -22.28
CA TRP A 15 -3.51 -4.35 -21.13
C TRP A 15 -4.08 -2.94 -21.24
N ASN A 16 -5.41 -2.81 -21.22
CA ASN A 16 -6.06 -1.50 -21.23
C ASN A 16 -5.98 -0.77 -19.87
N LEU A 17 -5.90 -1.54 -18.78
CA LEU A 17 -5.86 -1.09 -17.40
C LEU A 17 -4.91 -1.97 -16.59
N VAL A 18 -4.07 -1.34 -15.77
CA VAL A 18 -3.30 -2.00 -14.72
C VAL A 18 -3.65 -1.36 -13.37
N ILE A 19 -3.93 -2.20 -12.37
CA ILE A 19 -3.99 -1.80 -10.97
C ILE A 19 -2.87 -2.55 -10.25
N ALA A 20 -1.90 -1.81 -9.72
CA ALA A 20 -0.67 -2.37 -9.17
C ALA A 20 -0.54 -2.10 -7.67
N HIS A 21 -0.04 -3.09 -6.94
CA HIS A 21 0.17 -3.05 -5.49
C HIS A 21 1.65 -3.31 -5.16
N PRO A 22 2.56 -2.34 -5.39
CA PRO A 22 3.98 -2.52 -5.13
C PRO A 22 4.28 -2.80 -3.64
N PRO A 23 5.46 -3.37 -3.30
CA PRO A 23 5.77 -3.86 -1.96
C PRO A 23 5.61 -2.82 -0.83
N CYS A 24 4.43 -2.78 -0.19
CA CYS A 24 4.11 -1.79 0.83
C CYS A 24 4.94 -1.94 2.11
N THR A 25 5.47 -3.13 2.41
CA THR A 25 6.35 -3.40 3.55
C THR A 25 7.54 -2.45 3.60
N TYR A 26 8.09 -2.11 2.43
CA TYR A 26 9.29 -1.29 2.29
C TYR A 26 8.98 0.14 1.88
N LEU A 27 7.73 0.48 1.56
CA LEU A 27 7.34 1.82 1.10
C LEU A 27 6.54 2.59 2.15
N ALA A 28 5.76 1.89 2.98
CA ALA A 28 4.85 2.51 3.94
C ALA A 28 5.58 3.14 5.14
N VAL A 29 5.05 4.25 5.65
CA VAL A 29 5.62 4.97 6.80
C VAL A 29 5.71 4.11 8.07
N SER A 30 4.77 3.16 8.24
CA SER A 30 4.78 2.22 9.37
C SER A 30 6.00 1.28 9.36
N GLY A 31 6.64 1.09 8.20
CA GLY A 31 7.86 0.31 8.04
C GLY A 31 9.15 1.10 8.31
N ALA A 32 9.08 2.43 8.34
CA ALA A 32 10.28 3.28 8.28
C ALA A 32 11.23 3.14 9.46
N ARG A 33 10.71 2.81 10.65
CA ARG A 33 11.51 2.52 11.85
C ARG A 33 12.49 1.36 11.69
N TRP A 34 12.26 0.48 10.70
CA TRP A 34 13.07 -0.72 10.50
C TRP A 34 14.22 -0.51 9.50
N TYR A 35 14.35 0.66 8.90
CA TYR A 35 15.45 0.94 7.96
C TYR A 35 16.80 1.12 8.65
N TYR A 36 16.79 1.61 9.89
CA TYR A 36 17.99 2.10 10.57
C TYR A 36 18.05 1.64 12.02
N HIS A 37 19.24 1.70 12.61
CA HIS A 37 19.46 1.40 14.01
C HIS A 37 18.57 2.27 14.92
N PRO A 38 17.87 1.69 15.91
CA PRO A 38 16.94 2.45 16.76
C PRO A 38 17.62 3.57 17.56
N ASP A 39 18.89 3.40 17.92
CA ASP A 39 19.67 4.39 18.67
C ASP A 39 20.06 5.61 17.83
N ASP A 40 20.02 5.49 16.50
CA ASP A 40 20.48 6.52 15.57
C ASP A 40 19.35 7.45 15.14
N LYS A 41 18.19 7.41 15.82
CA LYS A 41 16.98 8.17 15.47
C LYS A 41 17.18 9.69 15.39
N ASN A 42 18.18 10.20 16.10
CA ASN A 42 18.51 11.63 16.16
C ASN A 42 19.62 12.03 15.17
N LEU A 43 20.28 11.06 14.52
CA LEU A 43 21.32 11.34 13.54
C LEU A 43 20.71 11.68 12.18
N PRO A 44 21.40 12.46 11.34
CA PRO A 44 21.10 12.57 9.92
C PRO A 44 21.06 11.19 9.25
N ILE A 45 20.20 11.00 8.24
CA ILE A 45 19.93 9.67 7.63
C ILE A 45 21.21 9.01 7.12
N GLU A 46 22.09 9.78 6.51
CA GLU A 46 23.37 9.39 5.95
C GLU A 46 24.38 8.88 7.00
N GLN A 47 24.15 9.19 8.28
CA GLN A 47 24.99 8.73 9.40
C GLN A 47 24.36 7.55 10.17
N ARG A 48 23.14 7.14 9.83
CA ARG A 48 22.44 6.07 10.55
C ARG A 48 22.93 4.70 10.11
N ARG A 49 23.23 3.85 11.08
CA ARG A 49 23.60 2.45 10.84
C ARG A 49 22.39 1.62 10.39
N PRO A 50 22.60 0.48 9.71
CA PRO A 50 21.55 -0.48 9.40
C PRO A 50 20.83 -0.99 10.65
N HIS A 51 19.56 -1.39 10.49
CA HIS A 51 18.81 -1.98 11.60
C HIS A 51 19.37 -3.37 11.96
N PRO A 52 19.68 -3.69 13.23
CA PRO A 52 20.37 -4.94 13.60
C PRO A 52 19.57 -6.21 13.26
N LYS A 53 18.23 -6.15 13.30
CA LYS A 53 17.36 -7.27 12.89
C LYS A 53 17.08 -7.34 11.39
N PHE A 54 17.30 -6.26 10.65
CA PHE A 54 16.95 -6.13 9.25
C PHE A 54 18.02 -5.30 8.53
N PRO A 55 19.25 -5.82 8.43
CA PRO A 55 20.39 -5.04 7.93
C PRO A 55 20.19 -4.56 6.50
N ASP A 56 19.50 -5.35 5.66
CA ASP A 56 19.26 -5.01 4.25
C ASP A 56 18.02 -4.13 4.02
N ARG A 57 17.28 -3.74 5.06
CA ARG A 57 15.97 -3.07 4.89
C ARG A 57 16.06 -1.77 4.09
N ALA A 58 17.16 -1.03 4.22
CA ALA A 58 17.37 0.18 3.44
C ALA A 58 17.58 -0.12 1.95
N LYS A 59 18.24 -1.24 1.62
CA LYS A 59 18.40 -1.73 0.25
C LYS A 59 17.07 -2.25 -0.30
N ASP A 60 16.34 -3.06 0.46
CA ASP A 60 15.00 -3.56 0.07
C ASP A 60 14.04 -2.40 -0.26
N ARG A 61 14.17 -1.28 0.46
CA ARG A 61 13.43 -0.06 0.17
C ARG A 61 13.80 0.53 -1.19
N GLU A 62 15.07 0.66 -1.52
CA GLU A 62 15.47 1.20 -2.83
C GLU A 62 15.04 0.26 -3.97
N GLU A 63 15.08 -1.05 -3.76
CA GLU A 63 14.52 -2.03 -4.71
C GLU A 63 13.00 -1.87 -4.88
N ALA A 64 12.25 -1.68 -3.79
CA ALA A 64 10.82 -1.42 -3.85
C ALA A 64 10.48 -0.06 -4.48
N VAL A 65 11.31 0.97 -4.26
CA VAL A 65 11.19 2.27 -4.92
C VAL A 65 11.43 2.10 -6.42
N GLN A 66 12.47 1.37 -6.83
CA GLN A 66 12.74 1.11 -8.23
C GLN A 66 11.59 0.34 -8.89
N PHE A 67 11.09 -0.72 -8.24
CA PHE A 67 9.93 -1.46 -8.72
C PHE A 67 8.68 -0.57 -8.87
N PHE A 68 8.41 0.30 -7.90
CA PHE A 68 7.33 1.27 -8.00
C PHE A 68 7.52 2.18 -9.23
N MET A 69 8.74 2.69 -9.45
CA MET A 69 9.05 3.55 -10.60
C MET A 69 8.94 2.80 -11.92
N ASP A 70 9.34 1.53 -11.99
CA ASP A 70 9.19 0.70 -13.17
C ASP A 70 7.71 0.50 -13.51
N VAL A 71 6.87 0.20 -12.52
CA VAL A 71 5.40 0.13 -12.68
C VAL A 71 4.85 1.46 -13.21
N SER A 72 5.31 2.60 -12.69
CA SER A 72 4.86 3.93 -13.14
C SER A 72 5.14 4.22 -14.62
N ARG A 73 6.09 3.51 -15.21
CA ARG A 73 6.55 3.67 -16.60
C ARG A 73 6.01 2.61 -17.55
N VAL A 74 5.24 1.65 -17.06
CA VAL A 74 4.63 0.62 -17.91
C VAL A 74 3.82 1.28 -19.02
N GLY A 75 3.99 0.76 -20.24
CA GLY A 75 3.40 1.28 -21.48
C GLY A 75 1.89 1.06 -21.61
N VAL A 76 1.13 1.16 -20.52
CA VAL A 76 -0.34 1.06 -20.52
C VAL A 76 -0.98 2.42 -20.52
N ASN A 77 -2.17 2.52 -21.11
CA ASN A 77 -2.91 3.78 -21.17
C ASN A 77 -3.47 4.17 -19.79
N LYS A 78 -4.12 3.23 -19.10
CA LYS A 78 -4.70 3.45 -17.76
C LYS A 78 -3.90 2.69 -16.70
N LEU A 79 -3.49 3.40 -15.65
CA LEU A 79 -2.74 2.82 -14.53
C LEU A 79 -3.22 3.41 -13.20
N ALA A 80 -3.45 2.55 -12.22
CA ALA A 80 -3.55 2.90 -10.82
C ALA A 80 -2.44 2.18 -10.05
N ILE A 81 -1.64 2.92 -9.29
CA ILE A 81 -0.73 2.36 -8.29
C ILE A 81 -1.32 2.62 -6.92
N GLU A 82 -1.57 1.55 -6.16
CA GLU A 82 -2.13 1.59 -4.82
C GLU A 82 -1.05 1.29 -3.79
N ASN A 83 -0.93 2.14 -2.77
CA ASN A 83 -0.06 1.87 -1.63
C ASN A 83 -0.55 2.60 -0.39
N PRO A 84 -0.24 2.12 0.83
CA PRO A 84 -0.36 2.93 2.03
C PRO A 84 0.45 4.24 1.95
N VAL A 85 0.15 5.17 2.86
CA VAL A 85 0.95 6.39 3.03
C VAL A 85 2.42 6.04 3.28
N GLY A 86 3.32 6.60 2.47
CA GLY A 86 4.70 6.13 2.40
C GLY A 86 5.67 7.08 1.71
N ILE A 87 6.89 6.59 1.51
CA ILE A 87 8.06 7.37 1.08
C ILE A 87 7.92 7.93 -0.36
N MET A 88 7.10 7.30 -1.20
CA MET A 88 6.94 7.70 -2.61
C MET A 88 6.37 9.12 -2.78
N SER A 89 5.59 9.60 -1.80
CA SER A 89 5.09 10.98 -1.77
C SER A 89 6.19 12.04 -1.60
N SER A 90 7.39 11.63 -1.18
CA SER A 90 8.57 12.48 -1.07
C SER A 90 9.60 12.19 -2.16
N ARG A 91 9.69 10.93 -2.61
CA ARG A 91 10.69 10.48 -3.60
C ARG A 91 10.29 10.72 -5.06
N TRP A 92 9.00 10.80 -5.36
CA TRP A 92 8.51 10.96 -6.73
C TRP A 92 7.52 12.13 -6.86
N ARG A 93 6.27 11.93 -6.42
CA ARG A 93 5.23 12.96 -6.40
C ARG A 93 4.12 12.59 -5.41
N LYS A 94 3.29 13.57 -5.04
CA LYS A 94 2.08 13.33 -4.26
C LYS A 94 1.11 12.39 -5.02
N PRO A 95 0.37 11.53 -4.30
CA PRO A 95 -0.70 10.75 -4.91
C PRO A 95 -1.79 11.68 -5.43
N ASP A 96 -2.49 11.25 -6.48
CA ASP A 96 -3.62 11.99 -7.04
C ASP A 96 -4.82 11.93 -6.10
N GLN A 97 -4.93 10.86 -5.31
CA GLN A 97 -6.00 10.67 -4.34
C GLN A 97 -5.53 9.91 -3.10
N ILE A 98 -6.13 10.22 -1.96
CA ILE A 98 -6.09 9.36 -0.76
C ILE A 98 -7.51 8.95 -0.46
N ILE A 99 -7.72 7.65 -0.34
CA ILE A 99 -9.01 7.02 -0.03
C ILE A 99 -8.95 6.26 1.29
N GLU A 100 -10.11 6.01 1.89
CA GLU A 100 -10.27 5.23 3.12
C GLU A 100 -11.47 4.27 3.03
N PRO A 101 -11.44 3.09 3.69
CA PRO A 101 -12.48 2.07 3.56
C PRO A 101 -13.90 2.53 3.92
N TRP A 102 -14.03 3.45 4.87
CA TRP A 102 -15.34 4.01 5.26
C TRP A 102 -16.03 4.81 4.15
N GLN A 103 -15.30 5.21 3.11
CA GLN A 103 -15.88 5.83 1.92
C GLN A 103 -16.54 4.79 0.97
N PHE A 104 -16.31 3.49 1.23
CA PHE A 104 -16.71 2.38 0.37
C PHE A 104 -17.41 1.25 1.16
N GLY A 105 -18.12 1.59 2.23
CA GLY A 105 -19.01 0.67 2.95
C GLY A 105 -18.34 -0.18 4.03
N HIS A 106 -17.08 0.08 4.40
CA HIS A 106 -16.38 -0.66 5.44
C HIS A 106 -16.06 0.25 6.63
N GLU A 107 -16.60 -0.03 7.82
CA GLU A 107 -16.34 0.76 9.02
C GLU A 107 -14.90 0.58 9.56
N ALA A 108 -13.95 1.11 8.81
CA ALA A 108 -12.54 1.01 9.07
C ALA A 108 -11.79 2.22 8.51
N SER A 109 -10.78 2.66 9.26
CA SER A 109 -9.83 3.68 8.81
C SER A 109 -8.51 3.03 8.41
N LYS A 110 -8.15 3.17 7.13
CA LYS A 110 -6.85 2.77 6.58
C LYS A 110 -6.57 3.61 5.34
N LYS A 111 -5.74 4.64 5.48
CA LYS A 111 -5.36 5.50 4.36
C LYS A 111 -4.64 4.71 3.28
N THR A 112 -5.18 4.80 2.07
CA THR A 112 -4.62 4.23 0.85
C THR A 112 -4.42 5.37 -0.14
N CYS A 113 -3.21 5.49 -0.66
CA CYS A 113 -2.82 6.43 -1.69
C CYS A 113 -3.00 5.81 -3.08
N LEU A 114 -3.49 6.60 -4.03
CA LEU A 114 -3.61 6.24 -5.43
C LEU A 114 -2.79 7.20 -6.30
N TRP A 115 -1.88 6.65 -7.09
CA TRP A 115 -1.22 7.37 -8.19
C TRP A 115 -1.83 6.87 -9.51
N LEU A 116 -2.42 7.79 -10.25
CA LEU A 116 -3.27 7.53 -11.40
C LEU A 116 -2.59 8.04 -12.69
N LYS A 117 -2.83 7.32 -13.79
CA LYS A 117 -2.53 7.73 -15.17
C LYS A 117 -3.79 7.47 -15.99
N ASN A 118 -4.34 8.53 -16.58
CA ASN A 118 -5.54 8.51 -17.43
C ASN A 118 -6.75 7.78 -16.79
N LEU A 119 -6.90 7.91 -15.47
CA LEU A 119 -8.05 7.44 -14.70
C LEU A 119 -8.71 8.61 -13.98
N SER A 120 -10.04 8.59 -13.89
CA SER A 120 -10.77 9.50 -13.02
C SER A 120 -10.52 9.15 -11.55
N LEU A 121 -10.60 10.14 -10.67
CA LEU A 121 -10.57 9.93 -9.22
C LEU A 121 -11.66 8.94 -8.82
N LEU A 122 -11.33 7.99 -7.93
CA LEU A 122 -12.26 6.98 -7.46
C LEU A 122 -13.37 7.65 -6.62
N VAL A 123 -14.62 7.44 -6.98
CA VAL A 123 -15.77 8.07 -6.31
C VAL A 123 -16.21 7.20 -5.13
N PRO A 124 -16.37 7.76 -3.91
CA PRO A 124 -16.98 7.06 -2.79
C PRO A 124 -18.32 6.44 -3.16
N THR A 125 -18.51 5.14 -2.88
CA THR A 125 -19.72 4.40 -3.25
C THR A 125 -20.71 4.24 -2.11
N ASN A 126 -20.23 4.22 -0.86
CA ASN A 126 -21.06 4.07 0.33
C ASN A 126 -20.32 4.63 1.55
N ILE A 127 -20.77 5.77 2.08
CA ILE A 127 -20.12 6.42 3.22
C ILE A 127 -20.70 5.89 4.53
N VAL A 128 -19.85 5.29 5.36
CA VAL A 128 -20.17 4.73 6.68
C VAL A 128 -19.28 5.34 7.77
N GLY A 129 -19.44 4.88 9.02
CA GLY A 129 -18.59 5.31 10.13
C GLY A 129 -17.11 4.97 9.92
N LYS A 130 -16.20 5.73 10.54
CA LYS A 130 -14.74 5.50 10.41
C LYS A 130 -14.22 4.23 11.11
N GLY A 131 -15.11 3.49 11.75
CA GLY A 131 -14.81 2.37 12.62
C GLY A 131 -14.36 2.80 14.01
N GLU A 132 -14.29 1.83 14.90
CA GLU A 132 -13.86 2.03 16.28
C GLU A 132 -12.35 2.35 16.38
N VAL A 133 -11.99 3.12 17.40
CA VAL A 133 -10.60 3.51 17.70
C VAL A 133 -10.19 2.94 19.04
N TYR A 134 -9.08 2.21 19.06
CA TYR A 134 -8.41 1.81 20.29
C TYR A 134 -7.49 2.94 20.77
N THR A 135 -7.56 3.28 22.05
CA THR A 135 -6.65 4.24 22.70
C THR A 135 -5.80 3.51 23.74
N ALA A 136 -4.50 3.45 23.50
CA ALA A 136 -3.56 2.84 24.44
C ALA A 136 -3.37 3.70 25.70
N LYS A 137 -2.85 3.11 26.79
CA LYS A 137 -2.51 3.85 28.02
C LYS A 137 -1.55 5.03 27.79
N SER A 138 -0.72 4.95 26.75
CA SER A 138 0.19 6.03 26.35
C SER A 138 -0.49 7.18 25.58
N GLY A 139 -1.81 7.12 25.37
CA GLY A 139 -2.57 8.07 24.55
C GLY A 139 -2.52 7.80 23.05
N ASN A 140 -1.70 6.84 22.59
CA ASN A 140 -1.62 6.47 21.18
C ASN A 140 -2.94 5.88 20.69
N LYS A 141 -3.42 6.35 19.54
CA LYS A 141 -4.66 5.89 18.90
C LYS A 141 -4.36 5.03 17.68
N SER A 142 -5.13 3.96 17.50
CA SER A 142 -5.11 3.13 16.30
C SER A 142 -6.51 2.60 15.97
N PRO A 143 -6.80 2.26 14.71
CA PRO A 143 -8.04 1.58 14.37
C PRO A 143 -8.18 0.29 15.20
N LYS A 144 -9.36 0.06 15.79
CA LYS A 144 -9.58 -1.08 16.69
C LYS A 144 -9.37 -2.41 15.97
N TRP A 145 -9.87 -2.57 14.74
CA TRP A 145 -9.67 -3.77 13.91
C TRP A 145 -8.18 -4.15 13.76
N PHE A 146 -7.29 -3.15 13.64
CA PHE A 146 -5.86 -3.37 13.51
C PHE A 146 -5.26 -3.91 14.82
N THR A 147 -5.69 -3.33 15.92
CA THR A 147 -5.27 -3.71 17.27
C THR A 147 -5.81 -5.09 17.65
N ASP A 148 -7.04 -5.41 17.28
CA ASP A 148 -7.66 -6.70 17.55
C ASP A 148 -6.91 -7.84 16.84
N ILE A 149 -6.48 -7.65 15.57
CA ILE A 149 -5.59 -8.60 14.87
C ILE A 149 -4.22 -8.72 15.58
N PHE A 150 -3.73 -7.63 16.18
CA PHE A 150 -2.49 -7.69 16.93
C PHE A 150 -2.64 -8.56 18.20
N PHE A 151 -3.76 -8.45 18.90
CA PHE A 151 -4.03 -9.19 20.14
C PHE A 151 -4.67 -10.57 19.96
N SER A 152 -5.08 -10.95 18.74
CA SER A 152 -5.69 -12.26 18.46
C SER A 152 -4.74 -13.46 18.57
N GLY A 153 -3.45 -13.23 18.84
CA GLY A 153 -2.46 -14.31 18.99
C GLY A 153 -2.00 -14.96 17.68
N VAL A 154 -2.46 -14.46 16.52
CA VAL A 154 -2.00 -14.95 15.21
C VAL A 154 -0.51 -14.64 14.97
N SER A 155 0.13 -15.46 14.13
CA SER A 155 1.54 -15.30 13.79
C SER A 155 1.84 -13.93 13.12
N PRO A 156 3.09 -13.44 13.16
CA PRO A 156 3.46 -12.21 12.45
C PRO A 156 3.16 -12.27 10.94
N GLU A 157 3.29 -13.45 10.33
CA GLU A 157 2.98 -13.68 8.92
C GLU A 157 1.48 -13.60 8.64
N GLU A 158 0.66 -14.28 9.45
CA GLU A 158 -0.78 -14.25 9.29
C GLU A 158 -1.34 -12.84 9.56
N ARG A 159 -0.79 -12.13 10.55
CA ARG A 159 -1.08 -10.71 10.79
C ARG A 159 -0.79 -9.85 9.56
N ARG A 160 0.34 -10.09 8.88
CA ARG A 160 0.69 -9.36 7.64
C ARG A 160 -0.34 -9.61 6.56
N LYS A 161 -0.72 -10.88 6.34
CA LYS A 161 -1.71 -11.32 5.35
C LYS A 161 -3.09 -10.71 5.61
N LEU A 162 -3.59 -10.79 6.84
CA LEU A 162 -4.89 -10.22 7.24
C LEU A 162 -4.92 -8.71 7.03
N ARG A 163 -3.83 -8.01 7.35
CA ARG A 163 -3.73 -6.56 7.21
C ARG A 163 -3.49 -6.09 5.79
N SER A 164 -2.97 -6.94 4.90
CA SER A 164 -2.71 -6.60 3.50
C SER A 164 -3.92 -6.84 2.58
N LYS A 165 -4.97 -7.50 3.06
CA LYS A 165 -6.18 -7.73 2.27
C LYS A 165 -6.83 -6.39 1.89
N THR A 166 -7.10 -6.19 0.61
CA THR A 166 -7.86 -5.05 0.09
C THR A 166 -9.31 -5.15 0.57
N PHE A 167 -9.90 -4.02 0.95
CA PHE A 167 -11.30 -3.97 1.35
C PHE A 167 -12.19 -4.18 0.12
N PRO A 168 -13.15 -5.13 0.16
CA PRO A 168 -13.98 -5.45 -0.99
C PRO A 168 -14.64 -4.23 -1.63
N GLY A 169 -15.19 -3.30 -0.85
CA GLY A 169 -15.86 -2.12 -1.42
C GLY A 169 -14.93 -1.18 -2.20
N ILE A 170 -13.64 -1.12 -1.86
CA ILE A 170 -12.64 -0.40 -2.66
C ILE A 170 -12.38 -1.17 -3.96
N ALA A 171 -12.22 -2.49 -3.88
CA ALA A 171 -11.96 -3.33 -5.05
C ALA A 171 -13.14 -3.29 -6.03
N ASP A 172 -14.37 -3.38 -5.54
CA ASP A 172 -15.61 -3.29 -6.31
C ASP A 172 -15.71 -1.91 -6.99
N ALA A 173 -15.47 -0.83 -6.24
CA ALA A 173 -15.47 0.52 -6.81
C ALA A 173 -14.42 0.70 -7.92
N MET A 174 -13.21 0.17 -7.73
CA MET A 174 -12.16 0.21 -8.77
C MET A 174 -12.57 -0.59 -10.01
N ALA A 175 -13.14 -1.78 -9.82
CA ALA A 175 -13.61 -2.62 -10.90
C ALA A 175 -14.74 -1.97 -11.68
N ASP A 176 -15.78 -1.49 -11.00
CA ASP A 176 -16.96 -0.89 -11.64
C ASP A 176 -16.61 0.43 -12.34
N GLN A 177 -15.83 1.30 -11.68
CA GLN A 177 -15.54 2.62 -12.22
C GLN A 177 -14.47 2.60 -13.33
N TRP A 178 -13.41 1.80 -13.17
CA TRP A 178 -12.28 1.82 -14.10
C TRP A 178 -12.28 0.65 -15.09
N GLY A 179 -12.87 -0.49 -14.72
CA GLY A 179 -13.00 -1.67 -15.58
C GLY A 179 -13.94 -1.45 -16.77
N GLY A 180 -14.86 -0.49 -16.67
CA GLY A 180 -15.83 -0.17 -17.70
C GLY A 180 -16.89 -1.26 -17.87
N LYS A 181 -17.93 -1.00 -18.69
CA LYS A 181 -18.81 -2.08 -19.12
C LYS A 181 -17.99 -3.02 -20.00
N VAL A 182 -17.84 -4.28 -19.59
CA VAL A 182 -17.42 -5.34 -20.49
C VAL A 182 -18.47 -5.36 -21.61
N ILE A 183 -18.14 -4.78 -22.76
CA ILE A 183 -18.90 -5.07 -23.97
C ILE A 183 -18.50 -6.51 -24.26
N ALA A 184 -19.39 -7.45 -23.94
CA ALA A 184 -19.24 -8.82 -24.39
C ALA A 184 -19.11 -8.75 -25.92
N ALA A 185 -17.96 -9.22 -26.43
CA ALA A 185 -17.73 -9.42 -27.85
C ALA A 185 -18.57 -10.59 -28.37
#